data_AF-A0A2N5N1Z3-F1
#
_entry.id   AF-A0A2N5N1Z3-F1
#
_cell.length_a   1.000
_cell.length_b   1.000
_cell.length_c   1.000
_cell.angle_alpha   90.00
_cell.angle_beta   90.00
_cell.angle_gamma   90.00
#
_symmetry.space_group_name_H-M   'P 1'
#
loop_
_entity.id
_entity.type
_entity.pdbx_description
1 polymer ?
#
loop_
_entity_poly.entity_id
_entity_poly.type
_entity_poly.pdbx_seq_one_letter_code
_entity_poly.pdbx_strand_id
1 'polypeptide(L)'
;MKRMLHPKALVALLLAGLLAGGCSSGPELPSGSGAQASSGSPAPAESQAEAGALPEQGRAAVVSRSLGFGEVNPAPLALFEESAEIEPFEEAIRSSERIEGILDVAEPDLDLVLQSESGARKAYHLWLPLGGPRTEGMKGMAMEVANTHTGYTISAAAAKQLAELVLSKGYTSEQAVKNGDVVFGLRGQFNADVWQAFAEKVGRGEEAAVQITSYTIEGAPIFENLSLEDGTIRYRRDDRFDGYAAKEHPRIYFCKRLEEGEAGEDTVYSLAECGEEASPFLLRLSGTGGGS
;
A
#
# COMPACT_ATOMS: atom_id res chain seq x y z
N MET A 1 -35.67 10.12 -40.09
CA MET A 1 -36.87 9.52 -39.48
C MET A 1 -37.12 8.13 -40.08
N LYS A 2 -36.58 7.08 -39.46
CA LYS A 2 -36.96 5.68 -39.74
C LYS A 2 -37.11 4.96 -38.39
N ARG A 3 -38.21 4.22 -38.30
CA ARG A 3 -38.84 3.73 -37.08
C ARG A 3 -38.05 2.60 -36.42
N MET A 4 -38.10 2.60 -35.09
CA MET A 4 -37.87 1.44 -34.22
C MET A 4 -38.69 0.23 -34.66
N LEU A 5 -38.16 -0.97 -34.45
CA LEU A 5 -38.90 -2.13 -33.95
C LEU A 5 -37.88 -3.18 -33.42
N HIS A 6 -37.81 -3.36 -32.10
CA HIS A 6 -37.53 -4.65 -31.45
C HIS A 6 -38.85 -5.44 -31.45
N PRO A 7 -38.88 -6.81 -31.48
CA PRO A 7 -38.70 -7.55 -30.22
C PRO A 7 -38.33 -9.06 -30.29
N LYS A 8 -38.07 -9.59 -29.08
CA LYS A 8 -38.33 -10.94 -28.53
C LYS A 8 -37.15 -11.91 -28.35
N ALA A 9 -36.94 -12.15 -27.06
CA ALA A 9 -36.28 -13.27 -26.42
C ALA A 9 -36.77 -14.64 -26.92
N LEU A 10 -35.88 -15.62 -26.88
CA LEU A 10 -36.24 -17.03 -26.80
C LEU A 10 -35.40 -17.68 -25.68
N VAL A 11 -36.10 -18.11 -24.64
CA VAL A 11 -35.64 -19.03 -23.61
C VAL A 11 -35.89 -20.44 -24.14
N ALA A 12 -34.92 -21.35 -24.04
CA ALA A 12 -35.14 -22.77 -24.21
C ALA A 12 -34.43 -23.55 -23.08
N LEU A 13 -35.26 -24.08 -22.19
CA LEU A 13 -34.94 -25.04 -21.13
C LEU A 13 -35.11 -26.44 -21.72
N LEU A 14 -34.18 -27.37 -21.49
CA LEU A 14 -34.44 -28.81 -21.66
C LEU A 14 -33.68 -29.62 -20.62
N LEU A 15 -34.44 -30.48 -19.94
CA LEU A 15 -34.10 -31.27 -18.77
C LEU A 15 -34.01 -32.76 -19.15
N ALA A 16 -33.24 -33.49 -18.33
CA ALA A 16 -33.45 -34.87 -17.85
C ALA A 16 -32.89 -36.09 -18.62
N GLY A 17 -32.33 -37.02 -17.82
CA GLY A 17 -32.28 -38.48 -18.06
C GLY A 17 -30.92 -39.13 -17.74
N LEU A 18 -30.58 -39.47 -16.49
CA LEU A 18 -30.79 -40.73 -15.73
C LEU A 18 -29.76 -41.89 -15.95
N LEU A 19 -28.97 -42.13 -14.88
CA LEU A 19 -28.63 -43.37 -14.13
C LEU A 19 -28.00 -44.64 -14.77
N ALA A 20 -26.92 -45.07 -14.08
CA ALA A 20 -26.64 -46.42 -13.52
C ALA A 20 -25.54 -47.31 -14.16
N GLY A 21 -24.61 -47.74 -13.31
CA GLY A 21 -24.18 -49.14 -13.19
C GLY A 21 -22.70 -49.46 -13.46
N GLY A 22 -21.99 -49.98 -12.45
CA GLY A 22 -20.76 -50.76 -12.68
C GLY A 22 -19.78 -50.86 -11.51
N CYS A 23 -20.04 -51.76 -10.54
CA CYS A 23 -19.03 -52.28 -9.60
C CYS A 23 -18.21 -53.41 -10.27
N SER A 24 -16.90 -53.48 -10.03
CA SER A 24 -16.14 -54.74 -10.06
C SER A 24 -14.88 -54.66 -9.19
N SER A 25 -14.65 -55.76 -8.47
CA SER A 25 -13.73 -55.99 -7.35
C SER A 25 -12.27 -56.26 -7.77
N GLY A 26 -11.33 -56.12 -6.81
CA GLY A 26 -9.89 -56.47 -6.88
C GLY A 26 -9.59 -57.98 -7.03
N PRO A 27 -8.35 -58.49 -6.83
CA PRO A 27 -7.36 -58.17 -5.76
C PRO A 27 -5.93 -57.87 -6.34
N GLU A 28 -4.79 -57.68 -5.66
CA GLU A 28 -4.20 -58.26 -4.45
C GLU A 28 -2.92 -57.44 -4.07
N LEU A 29 -2.54 -57.41 -2.80
CA LEU A 29 -1.31 -56.79 -2.25
C LEU A 29 -0.09 -57.72 -2.40
N PRO A 30 1.13 -57.20 -2.22
CA PRO A 30 1.88 -57.71 -1.06
C PRO A 30 2.53 -56.63 -0.18
N SER A 31 2.57 -56.96 1.11
CA SER A 31 3.29 -56.34 2.22
C SER A 31 4.77 -56.07 1.94
N GLY A 32 5.23 -54.88 2.33
CA GLY A 32 6.63 -54.52 2.48
C GLY A 32 6.80 -53.54 3.64
N SER A 33 7.45 -54.00 4.70
CA SER A 33 7.64 -53.37 6.00
C SER A 33 8.68 -52.24 5.99
N GLY A 34 8.42 -51.19 6.80
CA GLY A 34 9.45 -50.52 7.60
C GLY A 34 10.07 -49.23 7.05
N ALA A 35 9.65 -48.08 7.61
CA ALA A 35 10.52 -47.07 8.22
C ALA A 35 9.71 -45.79 8.50
N GLN A 36 9.37 -45.58 9.78
CA GLN A 36 8.95 -44.28 10.29
C GLN A 36 10.14 -43.32 10.23
N ALA A 37 10.06 -42.30 9.38
CA ALA A 37 10.82 -41.06 9.52
C ALA A 37 9.82 -39.99 9.95
N SER A 38 9.72 -39.78 11.26
CA SER A 38 9.13 -38.59 11.86
C SER A 38 10.11 -37.43 11.63
N SER A 39 9.99 -36.78 10.47
CA SER A 39 10.60 -35.47 10.26
C SER A 39 9.60 -34.44 10.79
N GLY A 40 9.85 -33.95 12.00
CA GLY A 40 9.23 -32.71 12.47
C GLY A 40 9.57 -31.60 11.48
N SER A 41 8.56 -31.11 10.77
CA SER A 41 8.68 -29.86 10.04
C SER A 41 8.97 -28.77 11.07
N PRO A 42 10.11 -28.04 10.97
CA PRO A 42 10.24 -26.80 11.69
C PRO A 42 9.12 -25.87 11.22
N ALA A 43 8.49 -25.19 12.17
CA ALA A 43 7.60 -24.08 11.89
C ALA A 43 8.25 -23.12 10.88
N PRO A 44 7.50 -22.59 9.90
CA PRO A 44 8.06 -21.58 9.02
C PRO A 44 8.50 -20.39 9.87
N ALA A 45 9.77 -20.04 9.68
CA ALA A 45 10.44 -18.93 10.32
C ALA A 45 9.59 -17.66 10.24
N GLU A 46 9.56 -16.94 11.34
CA GLU A 46 9.02 -15.59 11.49
C GLU A 46 9.46 -14.74 10.29
N SER A 47 8.49 -14.28 9.49
CA SER A 47 8.70 -13.27 8.46
C SER A 47 9.09 -11.97 9.16
N GLN A 48 10.40 -11.74 9.25
CA GLN A 48 10.97 -10.53 9.82
C GLN A 48 10.75 -9.39 8.81
N ALA A 49 9.85 -8.48 9.16
CA ALA A 49 9.73 -7.19 8.50
C ALA A 49 11.08 -6.45 8.65
N GLU A 50 11.94 -6.55 7.64
CA GLU A 50 13.15 -5.75 7.58
C GLU A 50 12.78 -4.33 7.09
N ALA A 51 12.41 -3.47 8.03
CA ALA A 51 12.52 -2.03 7.80
C ALA A 51 14.01 -1.72 7.60
N GLY A 52 14.44 -1.57 6.34
CA GLY A 52 15.84 -1.41 5.90
C GLY A 52 16.56 -0.16 6.40
N ALA A 53 16.02 0.51 7.43
CA ALA A 53 16.53 1.73 8.03
C ALA A 53 16.77 1.62 9.54
N LEU A 54 16.48 0.48 10.17
CA LEU A 54 16.70 0.30 11.60
C LEU A 54 18.18 0.07 11.93
N PRO A 55 18.68 0.60 13.06
CA PRO A 55 20.02 0.30 13.53
C PRO A 55 20.14 -1.18 13.95
N GLU A 56 21.35 -1.74 13.92
CA GLU A 56 21.60 -3.14 14.33
C GLU A 56 21.27 -3.37 15.82
N GLN A 57 21.44 -2.35 16.66
CA GLN A 57 21.18 -2.39 18.09
C GLN A 57 20.57 -1.07 18.56
N GLY A 58 20.00 -1.10 19.77
CA GLY A 58 19.39 0.07 20.38
C GLY A 58 17.92 0.21 20.02
N ARG A 59 17.24 1.01 20.82
CA ARG A 59 15.82 1.29 20.67
C ARG A 59 15.57 2.27 19.53
N ALA A 60 14.60 1.96 18.67
CA ALA A 60 14.25 2.80 17.52
C ALA A 60 12.78 2.61 17.11
N ALA A 61 12.23 3.60 16.44
CA ALA A 61 10.97 3.49 15.72
C ALA A 61 11.16 3.90 14.25
N VAL A 62 10.70 3.09 13.32
CA VAL A 62 10.64 3.44 11.90
C VAL A 62 9.18 3.51 11.49
N VAL A 63 8.82 4.62 10.85
CA VAL A 63 7.52 4.80 10.21
C VAL A 63 7.74 4.82 8.71
N SER A 64 6.91 4.10 7.97
CA SER A 64 6.87 4.11 6.51
C SER A 64 5.44 4.32 6.01
N ARG A 65 5.30 4.66 4.73
CA ARG A 65 4.00 4.71 4.06
C ARG A 65 3.52 3.29 3.83
N SER A 66 2.31 2.95 4.25
CA SER A 66 1.80 1.60 4.00
C SER A 66 1.46 1.42 2.53
N LEU A 67 1.76 0.22 2.01
CA LEU A 67 1.42 -0.20 0.65
C LEU A 67 0.29 -1.26 0.64
N GLY A 68 -0.26 -1.60 1.81
CA GLY A 68 -1.28 -2.64 1.95
C GLY A 68 -1.12 -3.40 3.26
N PHE A 69 -1.80 -4.53 3.36
CA PHE A 69 -1.76 -5.39 4.54
C PHE A 69 -0.71 -6.49 4.44
N GLY A 70 -0.26 -6.99 5.59
CA GLY A 70 0.54 -8.22 5.71
C GLY A 70 2.05 -8.01 5.69
N GLU A 71 2.52 -6.90 5.12
CA GLU A 71 3.94 -6.55 5.07
C GLU A 71 4.15 -5.08 5.43
N VAL A 72 5.36 -4.77 5.92
CA VAL A 72 5.79 -3.39 6.16
C VAL A 72 6.52 -2.88 4.94
N ASN A 73 6.21 -1.65 4.51
CA ASN A 73 7.01 -1.00 3.48
C ASN A 73 8.44 -0.73 3.99
N PRO A 74 9.50 -1.26 3.34
CA PRO A 74 10.88 -1.07 3.78
C PRO A 74 11.41 0.35 3.53
N ALA A 75 10.72 1.18 2.74
CA ALA A 75 11.10 2.56 2.46
C ALA A 75 10.70 3.48 3.63
N PRO A 76 11.64 3.92 4.49
CA PRO A 76 11.31 4.72 5.66
C PRO A 76 10.79 6.08 5.24
N LEU A 77 9.66 6.47 5.82
CA LEU A 77 9.21 7.86 5.84
C LEU A 77 9.95 8.64 6.94
N ALA A 78 10.11 8.02 8.11
CA ALA A 78 10.75 8.62 9.27
C ALA A 78 11.47 7.57 10.13
N LEU A 79 12.62 7.96 10.69
CA LEU A 79 13.36 7.21 11.70
C LEU A 79 13.42 8.04 12.99
N PHE A 80 13.15 7.39 14.12
CA PHE A 80 13.22 7.96 15.46
C PHE A 80 14.17 7.12 16.31
N GLU A 81 15.19 7.76 16.85
CA GLU A 81 16.24 7.11 17.67
C GLU A 81 16.28 7.69 19.10
N GLU A 82 15.65 8.85 19.31
CA GLU A 82 15.59 9.50 20.61
C GLU A 82 14.45 8.93 21.45
N SER A 83 14.75 8.57 22.71
CA SER A 83 13.76 7.96 23.60
C SER A 83 12.49 8.81 23.76
N ALA A 84 12.63 10.14 23.82
CA ALA A 84 11.49 11.06 23.92
C ALA A 84 10.57 11.04 22.69
N GLU A 85 11.08 10.64 21.53
CA GLU A 85 10.30 10.50 20.30
C GLU A 85 9.71 9.08 20.14
N ILE A 86 10.38 8.07 20.71
CA ILE A 86 9.95 6.66 20.64
C ILE A 86 8.88 6.32 21.69
N GLU A 87 9.02 6.85 22.91
CA GLU A 87 8.09 6.60 24.03
C GLU A 87 6.62 6.85 23.68
N PRO A 88 6.24 7.92 22.94
CA PRO A 88 4.87 8.14 22.52
C PRO A 88 4.29 6.98 21.70
N PHE A 89 5.06 6.38 20.80
CA PHE A 89 4.58 5.24 20.00
C PHE A 89 4.33 4.02 20.89
N GLU A 90 5.27 3.71 21.78
CA GLU A 90 5.13 2.57 22.68
C GLU A 90 3.99 2.74 23.69
N GLU A 91 3.84 3.94 24.27
CA GLU A 91 2.73 4.25 25.18
C GLU A 91 1.39 4.22 24.46
N ALA A 92 1.30 4.75 23.24
CA ALA A 92 0.08 4.71 22.45
C ALA A 92 -0.40 3.28 22.20
N ILE A 93 0.51 2.36 21.90
CA ILE A 93 0.17 0.93 21.75
C ILE A 93 -0.14 0.30 23.11
N ARG A 94 0.68 0.50 24.13
CA ARG A 94 0.52 -0.12 25.45
C ARG A 94 -0.77 0.30 26.17
N SER A 95 -1.18 1.55 26.02
CA SER A 95 -2.39 2.12 26.66
C SER A 95 -3.67 1.95 25.82
N SER A 96 -3.54 1.45 24.59
CA SER A 96 -4.68 1.29 23.68
C SER A 96 -5.68 0.23 24.14
N GLU A 97 -6.95 0.45 23.80
CA GLU A 97 -7.99 -0.55 23.99
C GLU A 97 -7.94 -1.56 22.84
N ARG A 98 -7.82 -2.84 23.17
CA ARG A 98 -7.85 -3.91 22.18
C ARG A 98 -9.23 -3.99 21.52
N ILE A 99 -9.24 -4.12 20.20
CA ILE A 99 -10.45 -4.35 19.41
C ILE A 99 -10.62 -5.87 19.27
N GLU A 100 -11.74 -6.39 19.77
CA GLU A 100 -12.09 -7.82 19.67
C GLU A 100 -12.92 -8.07 18.40
N GLY A 101 -12.56 -9.09 17.62
CA GLY A 101 -13.30 -9.52 16.42
C GLY A 101 -12.53 -9.33 15.10
N ILE A 102 -13.18 -9.68 13.98
CA ILE A 102 -12.63 -9.46 12.64
C ILE A 102 -12.75 -7.97 12.31
N LEU A 103 -11.65 -7.35 11.92
CA LEU A 103 -11.58 -5.94 11.56
C LEU A 103 -11.91 -5.77 10.08
N ASP A 104 -13.05 -5.15 9.79
CA ASP A 104 -13.39 -4.64 8.45
C ASP A 104 -12.96 -3.18 8.37
N VAL A 105 -11.71 -2.96 7.97
CA VAL A 105 -11.02 -1.66 8.03
C VAL A 105 -10.46 -1.29 6.67
N ALA A 106 -10.40 0.02 6.41
CA ALA A 106 -9.75 0.54 5.22
C ALA A 106 -8.24 0.21 5.22
N GLU A 107 -7.60 0.29 4.05
CA GLU A 107 -6.14 0.14 3.95
C GLU A 107 -5.38 1.05 4.93
N PRO A 108 -4.24 0.61 5.48
CA PRO A 108 -3.46 1.43 6.38
C PRO A 108 -2.86 2.64 5.68
N ASP A 109 -2.61 3.68 6.45
CA ASP A 109 -1.93 4.87 5.94
C ASP A 109 -0.41 4.76 6.10
N LEU A 110 0.02 4.14 7.19
CA LEU A 110 1.40 4.03 7.61
C LEU A 110 1.68 2.64 8.16
N ASP A 111 2.94 2.24 8.11
CA ASP A 111 3.46 1.12 8.89
C ASP A 111 4.41 1.65 9.96
N LEU A 112 4.50 0.95 11.08
CA LEU A 112 5.38 1.25 12.20
C LEU A 112 6.15 -0.01 12.58
N VAL A 113 7.46 0.11 12.69
CA VAL A 113 8.31 -0.91 13.32
C VAL A 113 8.93 -0.33 14.58
N LEU A 114 8.62 -0.93 15.72
CA LEU A 114 9.24 -0.65 17.01
C LEU A 114 10.34 -1.67 17.29
N GLN A 115 11.55 -1.18 17.53
CA GLN A 115 12.70 -1.96 17.94
C GLN A 115 13.02 -1.67 19.42
N SER A 116 13.11 -2.72 20.21
CA SER A 116 13.58 -2.64 21.59
C SER A 116 15.10 -2.57 21.68
N GLU A 117 15.64 -2.20 22.85
CA GLU A 117 17.09 -2.23 23.14
C GLU A 117 17.75 -3.58 22.82
N SER A 118 17.00 -4.68 22.97
CA SER A 118 17.48 -6.04 22.69
C SER A 118 17.54 -6.40 21.21
N GLY A 119 17.06 -5.51 20.32
CA GLY A 119 16.91 -5.76 18.89
C GLY A 119 15.59 -6.46 18.51
N ALA A 120 14.77 -6.90 19.48
CA ALA A 120 13.45 -7.47 19.18
C ALA A 120 12.55 -6.41 18.53
N ARG A 121 11.85 -6.80 17.46
CA ARG A 121 11.02 -5.93 16.62
C ARG A 121 9.54 -6.30 16.71
N LYS A 122 8.68 -5.30 16.67
CA LYS A 122 7.23 -5.44 16.48
C LYS A 122 6.76 -4.50 15.40
N ALA A 123 5.91 -5.01 14.51
CA ALA A 123 5.40 -4.27 13.37
C ALA A 123 3.89 -4.05 13.47
N TYR A 124 3.44 -2.85 13.12
CA TYR A 124 2.05 -2.43 13.15
C TYR A 124 1.67 -1.70 11.86
N HIS A 125 0.48 -2.00 11.34
CA HIS A 125 -0.24 -1.12 10.43
C HIS A 125 -0.92 -0.02 11.25
N LEU A 126 -0.88 1.23 10.77
CA LEU A 126 -1.38 2.40 11.46
C LEU A 126 -2.38 3.22 10.62
N TRP A 127 -3.40 3.72 11.31
CA TRP A 127 -4.34 4.73 10.81
C TRP A 127 -4.25 5.92 11.74
N LEU A 128 -3.62 7.00 11.25
CA LEU A 128 -3.41 8.22 12.02
C LEU A 128 -4.14 9.41 11.38
N PRO A 129 -4.62 10.37 12.21
CA PRO A 129 -5.24 11.59 11.75
C PRO A 129 -4.20 12.59 11.19
N LEU A 130 -3.70 12.35 9.97
CA LEU A 130 -2.61 13.13 9.36
C LEU A 130 -3.05 14.51 8.79
N GLY A 131 -4.34 14.83 8.74
CA GLY A 131 -4.88 16.05 8.10
C GLY A 131 -4.78 17.33 8.93
N GLY A 132 -3.83 17.42 9.87
CA GLY A 132 -3.62 18.59 10.71
C GLY A 132 -4.85 18.97 11.57
N PRO A 133 -5.22 20.26 11.68
CA PRO A 133 -6.33 20.71 12.52
C PRO A 133 -7.70 20.10 12.18
N ARG A 134 -7.87 19.58 10.96
CA ARG A 134 -9.14 19.02 10.45
C ARG A 134 -9.48 17.68 11.08
N THR A 135 -8.45 16.96 11.50
CA THR A 135 -8.58 15.63 12.10
C THR A 135 -8.47 15.69 13.63
N GLU A 136 -8.68 16.88 14.22
CA GLU A 136 -8.68 17.07 15.66
C GLU A 136 -9.79 16.26 16.34
N GLY A 137 -9.44 15.60 17.44
CA GLY A 137 -10.37 14.73 18.18
C GLY A 137 -10.60 13.35 17.56
N MET A 138 -10.08 13.08 16.35
CA MET A 138 -10.15 11.75 15.75
C MET A 138 -9.23 10.78 16.50
N LYS A 139 -9.74 9.56 16.74
CA LYS A 139 -8.96 8.45 17.26
C LYS A 139 -8.07 7.86 16.15
N GLY A 140 -7.01 7.20 16.55
CA GLY A 140 -6.19 6.39 15.64
C GLY A 140 -6.46 4.90 15.83
N MET A 141 -5.82 4.10 14.99
CA MET A 141 -5.83 2.65 15.13
C MET A 141 -4.44 2.09 14.83
N ALA A 142 -4.10 0.99 15.50
CA ALA A 142 -2.98 0.14 15.13
C ALA A 142 -3.46 -1.31 14.98
N MET A 143 -2.80 -2.07 14.12
CA MET A 143 -3.03 -3.50 13.96
C MET A 143 -1.69 -4.21 13.81
N GLU A 144 -1.47 -5.30 14.53
CA GLU A 144 -0.22 -6.06 14.39
C GLU A 144 -0.10 -6.67 13.00
N VAL A 145 1.06 -6.48 12.35
CA VAL A 145 1.31 -7.05 11.01
C VAL A 145 1.34 -8.58 11.08
N ALA A 146 1.97 -9.14 12.12
CA ALA A 146 2.04 -10.57 12.35
C ALA A 146 0.69 -11.20 12.76
N ASN A 147 -0.29 -10.38 13.15
CA ASN A 147 -1.61 -10.84 13.55
C ASN A 147 -2.71 -9.81 13.23
N THR A 148 -3.26 -9.94 12.02
CA THR A 148 -4.33 -9.08 11.51
C THR A 148 -5.67 -9.19 12.26
N HIS A 149 -5.79 -10.13 13.21
CA HIS A 149 -6.97 -10.26 14.07
C HIS A 149 -6.84 -9.47 15.38
N THR A 150 -5.73 -8.75 15.59
CA THR A 150 -5.52 -7.94 16.80
C THR A 150 -5.35 -6.48 16.41
N GLY A 151 -6.41 -5.72 16.63
CA GLY A 151 -6.43 -4.26 16.49
C GLY A 151 -6.40 -3.56 17.83
N TYR A 152 -6.04 -2.29 17.79
CA TYR A 152 -5.85 -1.42 18.93
C TYR A 152 -6.42 -0.04 18.63
N THR A 153 -7.30 0.45 19.49
CA THR A 153 -7.82 1.81 19.40
C THR A 153 -6.84 2.76 20.08
N ILE A 154 -6.23 3.64 19.30
CA ILE A 154 -5.36 4.70 19.82
C ILE A 154 -6.24 5.89 20.21
N SER A 155 -6.09 6.38 21.46
CA SER A 155 -6.84 7.55 21.93
C SER A 155 -6.62 8.77 21.04
N ALA A 156 -7.58 9.69 20.97
CA ALA A 156 -7.45 10.88 20.11
C ALA A 156 -6.23 11.75 20.46
N ALA A 157 -5.89 11.85 21.75
CA ALA A 157 -4.71 12.59 22.21
C ALA A 157 -3.41 11.93 21.74
N ALA A 158 -3.29 10.61 21.92
CA ALA A 158 -2.12 9.86 21.45
C ALA A 158 -2.03 9.89 19.92
N ALA A 159 -3.14 9.71 19.21
CA ALA A 159 -3.16 9.73 17.75
C ALA A 159 -2.73 11.09 17.18
N LYS A 160 -3.18 12.20 17.78
CA LYS A 160 -2.72 13.55 17.45
C LYS A 160 -1.21 13.69 17.67
N GLN A 161 -0.71 13.26 18.82
CA GLN A 161 0.72 13.32 19.15
C GLN A 161 1.57 12.52 18.15
N LEU A 162 1.15 11.30 17.80
CA LEU A 162 1.87 10.48 16.82
C LEU A 162 1.84 11.11 15.41
N ALA A 163 0.69 11.64 14.99
CA ALA A 163 0.57 12.34 13.71
C ALA A 163 1.52 13.54 13.65
N GLU A 164 1.54 14.38 14.69
CA GLU A 164 2.45 15.53 14.78
C GLU A 164 3.92 15.11 14.72
N LEU A 165 4.32 14.05 15.42
CA LEU A 165 5.69 13.50 15.35
C LEU A 165 6.06 13.06 13.92
N VAL A 166 5.20 12.28 13.28
CA VAL A 166 5.43 11.80 11.90
C VAL A 166 5.51 12.95 10.92
N LEU A 167 4.59 13.91 10.99
CA LEU A 167 4.57 15.09 10.13
C LEU A 167 5.80 15.98 10.35
N SER A 168 6.28 16.12 11.59
CA SER A 168 7.41 16.98 11.92
C SER A 168 8.76 16.52 11.35
N LYS A 169 8.91 15.21 11.07
CA LYS A 169 10.13 14.69 10.43
C LYS A 169 10.22 15.12 8.96
N GLY A 170 9.08 15.37 8.32
CA GLY A 170 8.99 15.68 6.89
C GLY A 170 9.44 14.50 6.02
N TYR A 171 9.42 14.70 4.70
CA TYR A 171 9.89 13.70 3.74
C TYR A 171 10.47 14.40 2.52
N THR A 172 11.79 14.58 2.49
CA THR A 172 12.45 15.44 1.50
C THR A 172 12.55 14.78 0.13
N SER A 173 12.74 15.59 -0.91
CA SER A 173 12.94 15.07 -2.28
C SER A 173 14.13 14.12 -2.36
N GLU A 174 15.19 14.40 -1.63
CA GLU A 174 16.41 13.59 -1.59
C GLU A 174 16.12 12.22 -0.96
N GLN A 175 15.31 12.18 0.10
CA GLN A 175 14.88 10.93 0.73
C GLN A 175 13.93 10.15 -0.19
N ALA A 176 13.00 10.83 -0.87
CA ALA A 176 12.10 10.22 -1.84
C ALA A 176 12.88 9.53 -2.97
N VAL A 177 13.87 10.21 -3.55
CA VAL A 177 14.76 9.62 -4.57
C VAL A 177 15.49 8.40 -4.03
N LYS A 178 16.05 8.49 -2.82
CA LYS A 178 16.75 7.37 -2.17
C LYS A 178 15.83 6.16 -1.92
N ASN A 179 14.56 6.42 -1.62
CA ASN A 179 13.54 5.38 -1.42
C ASN A 179 13.01 4.78 -2.72
N GLY A 180 13.45 5.26 -3.89
CA GLY A 180 13.00 4.76 -5.19
C GLY A 180 11.70 5.39 -5.67
N ASP A 181 11.21 6.45 -5.02
CA ASP A 181 10.06 7.21 -5.53
C ASP A 181 10.42 7.84 -6.87
N VAL A 182 9.46 7.87 -7.78
CA VAL A 182 9.55 8.77 -8.94
C VAL A 182 9.34 10.19 -8.40
N VAL A 183 10.32 11.08 -8.62
CA VAL A 183 10.24 12.47 -8.12
C VAL A 183 10.22 13.41 -9.31
N PHE A 184 9.19 14.23 -9.41
CA PHE A 184 9.09 15.28 -10.43
C PHE A 184 8.65 16.61 -9.81
N GLY A 185 9.17 17.71 -10.36
CA GLY A 185 8.74 19.06 -9.95
C GLY A 185 9.81 20.11 -10.22
N LEU A 186 9.74 21.21 -9.45
CA LEU A 186 10.63 22.37 -9.61
C LEU A 186 12.13 22.04 -9.49
N ARG A 187 12.48 20.94 -8.83
CA ARG A 187 13.86 20.50 -8.59
C ARG A 187 14.38 19.48 -9.62
N GLY A 188 13.58 19.13 -10.63
CA GLY A 188 13.94 18.18 -11.67
C GLY A 188 13.09 16.92 -11.67
N GLN A 189 13.56 15.93 -12.44
CA GLN A 189 12.95 14.60 -12.60
C GLN A 189 13.99 13.55 -12.20
N PHE A 190 13.62 12.63 -11.30
CA PHE A 190 14.48 11.57 -10.79
C PHE A 190 13.74 10.24 -10.83
N ASN A 191 14.50 9.15 -10.95
CA ASN A 191 13.98 7.78 -11.06
C ASN A 191 12.97 7.62 -12.20
N ALA A 192 13.19 8.31 -13.33
CA ALA A 192 12.31 8.21 -14.51
C ALA A 192 12.29 6.80 -15.11
N ASP A 193 13.37 6.03 -14.94
CA ASP A 193 13.47 4.63 -15.26
C ASP A 193 12.50 3.75 -14.45
N VAL A 194 12.27 4.09 -13.17
CA VAL A 194 11.26 3.41 -12.34
C VAL A 194 9.86 3.63 -12.90
N TRP A 195 9.55 4.86 -13.36
CA TRP A 195 8.29 5.13 -14.05
C TRP A 195 8.16 4.35 -15.35
N GLN A 196 9.20 4.34 -16.19
CA GLN A 196 9.18 3.62 -17.46
C GLN A 196 8.93 2.13 -17.25
N ALA A 197 9.61 1.50 -16.29
CA ALA A 197 9.40 0.10 -15.95
C ALA A 197 7.96 -0.18 -15.48
N PHE A 198 7.38 0.73 -14.70
CA PHE A 198 5.97 0.65 -14.30
C PHE A 198 5.04 0.75 -15.53
N ALA A 199 5.19 1.78 -16.35
CA ALA A 199 4.34 2.01 -17.52
C ALA A 199 4.39 0.85 -18.51
N GLU A 200 5.57 0.27 -18.74
CA GLU A 200 5.74 -0.91 -19.58
C GLU A 200 5.01 -2.15 -19.02
N LYS A 201 5.09 -2.40 -17.71
CA LYS A 201 4.36 -3.50 -17.06
C LYS A 201 2.85 -3.29 -17.19
N VAL A 202 2.36 -2.07 -16.93
CA VAL A 202 0.95 -1.73 -17.11
C VAL A 202 0.50 -1.95 -18.56
N GLY A 203 1.31 -1.58 -19.54
CA GLY A 203 1.04 -1.82 -20.96
C GLY A 203 0.96 -3.31 -21.34
N ARG A 204 1.63 -4.18 -20.58
CA ARG A 204 1.55 -5.65 -20.72
C ARG A 204 0.44 -6.29 -19.87
N GLY A 205 -0.27 -5.51 -19.05
CA GLY A 205 -1.27 -6.01 -18.12
C GLY A 205 -0.69 -6.76 -16.92
N GLU A 206 0.59 -6.55 -16.62
CA GLU A 206 1.28 -7.17 -15.50
C GLU A 206 1.09 -6.35 -14.22
N GLU A 207 0.87 -7.04 -13.09
CA GLU A 207 0.79 -6.37 -11.79
C GLU A 207 2.04 -5.53 -11.52
N ALA A 208 1.82 -4.28 -11.14
CA ALA A 208 2.87 -3.31 -10.92
C ALA A 208 2.38 -2.23 -9.97
N ALA A 209 3.28 -1.66 -9.18
CA ALA A 209 3.01 -0.49 -8.37
C ALA A 209 4.15 0.51 -8.49
N VAL A 210 3.82 1.80 -8.36
CA VAL A 210 4.78 2.89 -8.32
C VAL A 210 4.31 3.94 -7.32
N GLN A 211 5.25 4.49 -6.55
CA GLN A 211 5.04 5.69 -5.77
C GLN A 211 5.70 6.86 -6.48
N ILE A 212 4.91 7.91 -6.65
CA ILE A 212 5.39 9.19 -7.13
C ILE A 212 5.26 10.19 -5.99
N THR A 213 6.31 10.97 -5.76
CA THR A 213 6.32 12.02 -4.74
C THR A 213 6.62 13.36 -5.40
N SER A 214 5.66 14.28 -5.29
CA SER A 214 5.81 15.68 -5.68
C SER A 214 5.77 16.60 -4.45
N TYR A 215 6.02 17.89 -4.63
CA TYR A 215 6.18 18.82 -3.52
C TYR A 215 5.42 20.12 -3.75
N THR A 216 4.82 20.66 -2.69
CA THR A 216 4.32 22.03 -2.68
C THR A 216 5.47 23.03 -2.76
N ILE A 217 5.15 24.31 -2.95
CA ILE A 217 6.15 25.39 -2.96
C ILE A 217 6.81 25.54 -1.58
N GLU A 218 6.06 25.24 -0.52
CA GLU A 218 6.53 25.19 0.88
C GLU A 218 7.34 23.93 1.20
N GLY A 219 7.37 22.95 0.29
CA GLY A 219 8.14 21.71 0.42
C GLY A 219 7.41 20.57 1.12
N ALA A 220 6.08 20.65 1.28
CA ALA A 220 5.30 19.52 1.78
C ALA A 220 5.16 18.44 0.70
N PRO A 221 5.36 17.14 1.04
CA PRO A 221 5.23 16.06 0.08
C PRO A 221 3.76 15.80 -0.27
N ILE A 222 3.51 15.50 -1.54
CA ILE A 222 2.25 14.97 -2.06
C ILE A 222 2.57 13.60 -2.65
N PHE A 223 1.90 12.57 -2.16
CA PHE A 223 2.09 11.20 -2.60
C PHE A 223 1.04 10.81 -3.64
N GLU A 224 1.48 10.20 -4.71
CA GLU A 224 0.67 9.70 -5.80
C GLU A 224 1.06 8.24 -6.06
N ASN A 225 0.29 7.31 -5.50
CA ASN A 225 0.50 5.88 -5.64
C ASN A 225 -0.37 5.35 -6.79
N LEU A 226 0.23 4.59 -7.70
CA LEU A 226 -0.49 3.85 -8.73
C LEU A 226 -0.20 2.36 -8.57
N SER A 227 -1.22 1.51 -8.59
CA SER A 227 -1.07 0.06 -8.73
C SER A 227 -1.97 -0.48 -9.84
N LEU A 228 -1.52 -1.47 -10.59
CA LEU A 228 -2.34 -2.27 -11.49
C LEU A 228 -2.57 -3.64 -10.83
N GLU A 229 -3.83 -3.93 -10.53
CA GLU A 229 -4.28 -5.18 -9.94
C GLU A 229 -5.56 -5.62 -10.67
N ASP A 230 -5.63 -6.89 -11.08
CA ASP A 230 -6.79 -7.44 -11.81
C ASP A 230 -7.27 -6.58 -13.00
N GLY A 231 -6.31 -6.01 -13.76
CA GLY A 231 -6.61 -5.15 -14.90
C GLY A 231 -7.26 -3.80 -14.54
N THR A 232 -7.19 -3.38 -13.28
CA THR A 232 -7.67 -2.08 -12.80
C THR A 232 -6.52 -1.29 -12.21
N ILE A 233 -6.35 -0.05 -12.68
CA ILE A 233 -5.39 0.87 -12.11
C ILE A 233 -6.04 1.57 -10.94
N ARG A 234 -5.52 1.35 -9.74
CA ARG A 234 -5.85 2.13 -8.55
C ARG A 234 -4.89 3.31 -8.46
N TYR A 235 -5.41 4.52 -8.43
CA TYR A 235 -4.65 5.75 -8.21
C TYR A 235 -5.07 6.39 -6.89
N ARG A 236 -4.11 6.55 -5.97
CA ARG A 236 -4.30 7.18 -4.67
C ARG A 236 -3.45 8.43 -4.57
N ARG A 237 -4.10 9.58 -4.37
CA ARG A 237 -3.44 10.87 -4.10
C ARG A 237 -3.63 11.27 -2.65
N ASP A 238 -2.51 11.48 -1.95
CA ASP A 238 -2.47 11.84 -0.55
C ASP A 238 -1.65 13.13 -0.35
N ASP A 239 -2.36 14.21 -0.04
CA ASP A 239 -1.82 15.53 0.25
C ASP A 239 -1.90 15.88 1.75
N ARG A 240 -2.17 14.92 2.64
CA ARG A 240 -2.36 15.21 4.08
C ARG A 240 -1.10 15.70 4.79
N PHE A 241 0.08 15.50 4.21
CA PHE A 241 1.34 16.05 4.74
C PHE A 241 1.49 17.54 4.46
N ASP A 242 0.68 18.10 3.56
CA ASP A 242 0.54 19.54 3.41
C ASP A 242 -0.41 20.07 4.48
N GLY A 243 0.13 20.85 5.42
CA GLY A 243 -0.64 21.44 6.52
C GLY A 243 -1.76 22.40 6.07
N TYR A 244 -1.80 22.79 4.80
CA TYR A 244 -2.86 23.60 4.20
C TYR A 244 -3.84 22.78 3.36
N ALA A 245 -3.61 21.48 3.17
CA ALA A 245 -4.50 20.63 2.40
C ALA A 245 -5.87 20.51 3.07
N ALA A 246 -6.92 20.68 2.26
CA ALA A 246 -8.30 20.74 2.72
C ALA A 246 -8.94 19.35 2.89
N LYS A 247 -8.20 18.27 3.17
CA LYS A 247 -8.75 16.91 3.08
C LYS A 247 -8.40 16.04 4.29
N GLU A 248 -9.40 15.33 4.78
CA GLU A 248 -9.29 14.37 5.89
C GLU A 248 -8.79 12.99 5.42
N HIS A 249 -9.03 12.66 4.15
CA HIS A 249 -8.70 11.38 3.53
C HIS A 249 -8.02 11.54 2.17
N PRO A 250 -7.17 10.56 1.77
CA PRO A 250 -6.66 10.48 0.41
C PRO A 250 -7.78 10.36 -0.63
N ARG A 251 -7.55 10.85 -1.84
CA ARG A 251 -8.45 10.65 -2.97
C ARG A 251 -8.06 9.37 -3.71
N ILE A 252 -9.04 8.52 -4.02
CA ILE A 252 -8.82 7.25 -4.69
C ILE A 252 -9.66 7.21 -5.97
N TYR A 253 -9.01 6.83 -7.07
CA TYR A 253 -9.61 6.67 -8.38
C TYR A 253 -9.34 5.26 -8.87
N PHE A 254 -10.31 4.67 -9.57
CA PHE A 254 -10.16 3.38 -10.24
C PHE A 254 -10.31 3.59 -11.73
N CYS A 255 -9.23 3.36 -12.47
CA CYS A 255 -9.09 3.63 -13.88
C CYS A 255 -8.82 2.34 -14.66
N LYS A 256 -9.08 2.33 -15.97
CA LYS A 256 -8.82 1.15 -16.81
C LYS A 256 -7.60 1.27 -17.69
N ARG A 257 -7.12 2.50 -17.95
CA ARG A 257 -5.99 2.72 -18.84
C ARG A 257 -5.04 3.79 -18.34
N LEU A 258 -3.77 3.54 -18.58
CA LEU A 258 -2.71 4.54 -18.61
C LEU A 258 -2.53 4.92 -20.08
N GLU A 259 -2.71 6.20 -20.39
CA GLU A 259 -2.54 6.74 -21.75
C GLU A 259 -1.23 7.52 -21.81
N GLU A 260 -0.47 7.29 -22.87
CA GLU A 260 0.76 8.00 -23.20
C GLU A 260 0.48 8.91 -24.41
N GLY A 261 0.99 10.13 -24.35
CA GLY A 261 0.96 11.09 -25.44
C GLY A 261 2.21 11.96 -25.47
N GLU A 262 2.28 12.85 -26.46
CA GLU A 262 3.41 13.76 -26.67
C GLU A 262 2.97 15.22 -26.52
N ALA A 263 3.80 16.04 -25.88
CA ALA A 263 3.61 17.48 -25.75
C ALA A 263 4.92 18.23 -26.01
N GLY A 264 5.27 18.38 -27.29
CA GLY A 264 6.58 18.92 -27.69
C GLY A 264 7.65 17.84 -27.57
N GLU A 265 8.71 18.11 -26.82
CA GLU A 265 9.78 17.14 -26.52
C GLU A 265 9.48 16.29 -25.26
N ASP A 266 8.34 16.53 -24.61
CA ASP A 266 7.95 15.84 -23.40
C ASP A 266 6.95 14.71 -23.70
N THR A 267 7.11 13.60 -22.99
CA THR A 267 6.12 12.52 -22.91
C THR A 267 5.14 12.84 -21.77
N VAL A 268 3.84 12.71 -22.04
CA VAL A 268 2.77 12.99 -21.10
C VAL A 268 1.98 11.73 -20.83
N TYR A 269 1.75 11.43 -19.56
CA TYR A 269 0.93 10.32 -19.10
C TYR A 269 -0.31 10.82 -18.38
N SER A 270 -1.45 10.21 -18.68
CA SER A 270 -2.73 10.48 -18.03
C SER A 270 -3.49 9.18 -17.76
N LEU A 271 -4.40 9.22 -16.79
CA LEU A 271 -5.30 8.09 -16.51
C LEU A 271 -6.64 8.30 -17.20
N ALA A 272 -7.15 7.24 -17.82
CA ALA A 272 -8.41 7.24 -18.54
C ALA A 272 -9.38 6.17 -18.03
N GLU A 273 -10.66 6.39 -18.36
CA GLU A 273 -11.78 5.54 -17.91
C GLU A 273 -11.85 5.41 -16.38
N CYS A 274 -11.60 6.53 -15.70
CA CYS A 274 -11.66 6.63 -14.25
C CYS A 274 -13.10 6.92 -13.83
N GLY A 275 -13.84 5.90 -13.35
CA GLY A 275 -15.17 6.03 -12.74
C GLY A 275 -16.07 7.16 -13.26
N GLU A 276 -16.71 7.89 -12.33
CA GLU A 276 -17.56 9.04 -12.63
C GLU A 276 -16.81 10.39 -12.62
N GLU A 277 -15.60 10.43 -12.03
CA GLU A 277 -14.77 11.62 -11.93
C GLU A 277 -13.50 11.49 -12.77
N ALA A 278 -13.20 12.52 -13.57
CA ALA A 278 -11.92 12.59 -14.26
C ALA A 278 -10.77 12.57 -13.25
N SER A 279 -9.80 11.68 -13.45
CA SER A 279 -8.60 11.65 -12.62
C SER A 279 -7.79 12.93 -12.83
N PRO A 280 -7.32 13.58 -11.74
CA PRO A 280 -6.41 14.72 -11.85
C PRO A 280 -4.96 14.29 -12.19
N PHE A 281 -4.69 12.99 -12.38
CA PHE A 281 -3.35 12.50 -12.64
C PHE A 281 -2.83 13.00 -13.99
N LEU A 282 -1.67 13.65 -13.93
CA LEU A 282 -0.92 14.05 -15.11
C LEU A 282 0.56 14.00 -14.75
N LEU A 283 1.31 13.15 -15.44
CA LEU A 283 2.76 13.12 -15.35
C LEU A 283 3.36 13.61 -16.66
N ARG A 284 4.32 14.52 -16.58
CA ARG A 284 5.06 15.03 -17.74
C ARG A 284 6.54 14.72 -17.53
N LEU A 285 7.07 13.85 -18.38
CA LEU A 285 8.49 13.52 -18.41
C LEU A 285 9.14 14.25 -19.58
N SER A 286 10.26 14.91 -19.30
CA SER A 286 10.99 15.58 -20.37
C SER A 286 11.87 14.58 -21.07
N GLY A 287 11.82 14.57 -22.41
CA GLY A 287 12.72 13.78 -23.21
C GLY A 287 14.15 14.08 -22.77
N THR A 288 14.91 13.05 -22.44
CA THR A 288 16.36 13.19 -22.21
C THR A 288 16.97 13.61 -23.55
N GLY A 289 16.98 14.91 -23.84
CA GLY A 289 17.81 15.48 -24.89
C GLY A 289 19.23 15.04 -24.58
N GLY A 290 19.73 14.09 -25.37
CA GLY A 290 21.07 13.54 -25.21
C GLY A 290 22.06 14.68 -25.16
N GLY A 291 22.61 14.92 -23.96
CA GLY A 291 23.79 15.74 -23.79
C GLY A 291 24.92 15.08 -24.56
N SER A 292 25.16 15.58 -25.77
CA SER A 292 26.36 15.30 -26.56
C SER A 292 27.55 16.08 -26.02
#